data_AF-W1X3S4-F1
#
_entry.id   AF-W1X3S4-F1
#
_cell.length_a   1.000
_cell.length_b   1.000
_cell.length_c   1.000
_cell.angle_alpha   90.00
_cell.angle_beta   90.00
_cell.angle_gamma   90.00
#
_symmetry.space_group_name_H-M   'P 1'
#
loop_
_entity.id
_entity.type
_entity.pdbx_description
1 polymer ?
#
loop_
_entity_poly.entity_id
_entity_poly.type
_entity_poly.pdbx_seq_one_letter_code
_entity_poly.pdbx_strand_id
1 'polypeptide(L)'
;AVLQYQIAVTEAAHNVVLLHLLRCMEPMLAQNVRQNFELLYSRREMLPLVSSHRTRIFEAIMAGKPEEAREASHRHLAFIEEILLDRSREESRRERSLRRLEQRKN
;
A
#
# COMPACT_ATOMS: atom_id res chain seq x y z
N ALA A 1 -0.46 -10.80 -8.20
CA ALA A 1 0.91 -10.32 -7.98
C ALA A 1 1.20 -10.00 -6.50
N VAL A 2 0.72 -8.89 -5.91
CA VAL A 2 1.11 -8.49 -4.54
C VAL A 2 0.70 -9.51 -3.46
N LEU A 3 -0.54 -9.99 -3.49
CA LEU A 3 -1.01 -10.94 -2.47
C LEU A 3 -0.32 -12.30 -2.59
N GLN A 4 -0.09 -12.78 -3.81
CA GLN A 4 0.68 -13.99 -4.08
C GLN A 4 2.12 -13.88 -3.55
N TYR A 5 2.75 -12.71 -3.71
CA TYR A 5 4.07 -12.45 -3.11
C TYR A 5 4.03 -12.59 -1.58
N GLN A 6 3.02 -12.02 -0.91
CA GLN A 6 2.93 -12.13 0.55
C GLN A 6 2.63 -13.54 1.04
N ILE A 7 1.83 -14.30 0.30
CA ILE A 7 1.60 -15.73 0.59
C ILE A 7 2.93 -16.50 0.48
N ALA A 8 3.68 -16.31 -0.62
CA ALA A 8 4.95 -17.00 -0.83
C ALA A 8 5.99 -16.68 0.27
N VAL A 9 6.11 -15.40 0.65
CA VAL A 9 7.01 -14.98 1.75
C VAL A 9 6.58 -15.60 3.09
N THR A 10 5.27 -15.67 3.35
CA THR A 10 4.74 -16.24 4.61
C THR A 10 4.93 -17.75 4.68
N GLU A 11 4.73 -18.45 3.56
CA GLU A 11 5.02 -19.89 3.44
C GLU A 11 6.50 -20.17 3.68
N ALA A 12 7.41 -19.38 3.07
CA ALA A 12 8.85 -19.50 3.28
C ALA A 12 9.28 -19.20 4.72
N ALA A 13 8.55 -18.33 5.42
CA ALA A 13 8.79 -18.04 6.84
C ALA A 13 8.29 -19.15 7.78
N HIS A 14 7.64 -20.19 7.25
CA HIS A 14 7.03 -21.28 8.03
C HIS A 14 6.05 -20.78 9.12
N ASN A 15 5.43 -19.61 8.92
CA ASN A 15 4.49 -19.02 9.87
C ASN A 15 3.06 -19.42 9.50
N VAL A 16 2.64 -20.62 9.96
CA VAL A 16 1.34 -21.21 9.64
C VAL A 16 0.16 -20.36 10.14
N VAL A 17 0.32 -19.67 11.27
CA VAL A 17 -0.71 -18.77 11.81
C VAL A 17 -0.91 -17.59 10.86
N LEU A 18 0.17 -16.92 10.45
CA LEU A 18 0.09 -15.81 9.50
C LEU A 18 -0.46 -16.26 8.14
N LEU A 19 -0.05 -17.45 7.67
CA LEU A 19 -0.55 -18.01 6.43
C LEU A 19 -2.06 -18.24 6.48
N HIS A 20 -2.56 -18.79 7.59
CA HIS A 20 -3.99 -19.01 7.79
C HIS A 20 -4.76 -17.67 7.77
N LEU A 21 -4.27 -16.66 8.50
CA LEU A 21 -4.87 -15.32 8.52
C LEU A 21 -4.91 -14.70 7.11
N LEU A 22 -3.81 -14.77 6.36
CA LEU A 22 -3.74 -14.25 5.00
C LEU A 22 -4.74 -14.94 4.06
N ARG A 23 -4.86 -16.27 4.14
CA ARG A 23 -5.81 -17.05 3.32
C ARG A 23 -7.26 -16.76 3.69
N CYS A 24 -7.59 -16.65 4.98
CA CYS A 24 -8.94 -16.31 5.43
C CYS A 24 -9.36 -14.89 4.99
N MET A 25 -8.42 -13.95 4.93
CA MET A 25 -8.68 -12.57 4.57
C MET A 25 -8.41 -12.26 3.08
N GLU A 26 -8.06 -13.27 2.28
CA GLU A 26 -7.57 -13.09 0.90
C GLU A 26 -8.48 -12.21 0.04
N PRO A 27 -9.82 -12.40 0.00
CA PRO A 27 -10.70 -11.57 -0.83
C PRO A 27 -10.70 -10.11 -0.39
N MET A 28 -10.72 -9.86 0.92
CA MET A 28 -10.74 -8.51 1.48
C MET A 28 -9.40 -7.80 1.25
N LEU A 29 -8.28 -8.50 1.42
CA LEU A 29 -6.95 -7.97 1.15
C LEU A 29 -6.75 -7.67 -0.35
N ALA A 30 -7.20 -8.58 -1.23
CA ALA A 30 -7.14 -8.36 -2.67
C ALA A 30 -7.96 -7.11 -3.08
N GLN A 31 -9.14 -6.94 -2.50
CA GLN A 31 -9.96 -5.74 -2.72
C GLN A 31 -9.26 -4.47 -2.22
N ASN A 32 -8.71 -4.49 -1.00
CA ASN A 32 -8.00 -3.34 -0.43
C ASN A 32 -6.79 -2.95 -1.29
N VAL A 33 -5.96 -3.92 -1.69
CA VAL A 33 -4.82 -3.69 -2.57
C VAL A 33 -5.28 -3.07 -3.89
N ARG A 34 -6.35 -3.60 -4.51
CA ARG A 34 -6.90 -3.02 -5.74
C ARG A 34 -7.32 -1.56 -5.56
N GLN A 35 -8.05 -1.24 -4.49
CA GLN A 35 -8.47 0.14 -4.19
C GLN A 35 -7.26 1.07 -3.98
N ASN A 36 -6.24 0.61 -3.25
CA ASN A 36 -5.00 1.38 -3.07
C ASN A 36 -4.29 1.64 -4.41
N PHE A 37 -4.27 0.64 -5.31
CA PHE A 37 -3.71 0.83 -6.65
C PHE A 37 -4.55 1.77 -7.50
N GLU A 38 -5.89 1.71 -7.47
CA GLU A 38 -6.76 2.66 -8.17
C GLU A 38 -6.46 4.11 -7.75
N LEU A 39 -6.23 4.33 -6.45
CA LEU A 39 -5.78 5.62 -5.92
C LEU A 39 -4.39 5.99 -6.46
N LEU A 40 -3.43 5.08 -6.42
CA LEU A 40 -2.08 5.30 -6.95
C LEU A 40 -2.07 5.56 -8.46
N TYR A 41 -2.94 4.91 -9.23
CA TYR A 41 -3.06 5.12 -10.68
C TYR A 41 -3.52 6.53 -11.05
N SER A 42 -4.19 7.24 -10.14
CA SER A 42 -4.51 8.65 -10.33
C SER A 42 -3.27 9.56 -10.34
N ARG A 43 -2.12 9.06 -9.87
CA ARG A 43 -0.80 9.70 -9.90
C ARG A 43 0.23 8.73 -10.51
N ARG A 44 0.21 8.60 -11.84
CA ARG A 44 1.02 7.60 -12.56
C ARG A 44 2.51 7.65 -12.22
N GLU A 45 3.03 8.83 -11.88
CA GLU A 45 4.40 9.08 -11.43
C GLU A 45 4.78 8.32 -10.14
N MET A 46 3.80 7.90 -9.34
CA MET A 46 4.02 7.17 -8.07
C MET A 46 4.21 5.67 -8.27
N LEU A 47 3.73 5.09 -9.38
CA LEU A 47 3.79 3.64 -9.62
C LEU A 47 5.24 3.09 -9.67
N PRO A 48 6.21 3.76 -10.33
CA PRO A 48 7.60 3.33 -10.30
C PRO A 48 8.20 3.38 -8.88
N LEU A 49 7.83 4.39 -8.08
CA LEU A 49 8.31 4.54 -6.70
C LEU A 49 7.80 3.39 -5.81
N VAL A 50 6.49 3.12 -5.82
CA VAL A 50 5.91 2.01 -5.05
C VAL A 50 6.54 0.67 -5.49
N SER A 51 6.80 0.51 -6.79
CA SER A 51 7.47 -0.69 -7.32
C SER A 51 8.92 -0.80 -6.84
N SER A 52 9.69 0.29 -6.85
CA SER A 52 11.06 0.33 -6.35
C SER A 52 11.15 -0.01 -4.86
N HIS A 53 10.20 0.47 -4.04
CA HIS A 53 10.15 0.10 -2.62
C HIS A 53 9.96 -1.41 -2.45
N ARG A 54 9.04 -2.03 -3.20
CA ARG A 54 8.86 -3.49 -3.16
C ARG A 54 10.09 -4.26 -3.63
N THR A 55 10.75 -3.79 -4.69
CA THR A 55 12.00 -4.40 -5.19
C THR A 55 13.06 -4.43 -4.10
N ARG A 56 13.25 -3.34 -3.34
CA ARG A 56 14.22 -3.29 -2.24
C ARG A 56 13.90 -4.29 -1.12
N ILE A 57 12.62 -4.48 -0.79
CA ILE A 57 12.21 -5.51 0.19
C ILE A 57 12.59 -6.90 -0.33
N PHE A 58 12.23 -7.19 -1.57
CA PHE A 58 12.54 -8.48 -2.21
C PHE A 58 14.04 -8.75 -2.24
N GLU A 59 14.85 -7.78 -2.67
CA GLU A 59 16.30 -7.90 -2.73
C GLU A 59 16.91 -8.17 -1.35
N ALA A 60 16.46 -7.48 -0.31
CA ALA A 60 16.94 -7.70 1.05
C ALA A 60 16.56 -9.08 1.61
N ILE A 61 15.35 -9.57 1.31
CA ILE A 61 14.92 -10.93 1.67
C ILE A 61 15.80 -11.96 0.95
N MET A 62 15.96 -11.82 -0.37
CA MET A 62 16.75 -12.76 -1.17
C MET A 62 18.24 -12.77 -0.78
N ALA A 63 18.76 -11.62 -0.31
CA ALA A 63 20.12 -11.51 0.20
C ALA A 63 20.29 -12.01 1.64
N GLY A 64 19.22 -12.49 2.29
CA GLY A 64 19.29 -12.99 3.67
C GLY A 64 19.57 -11.91 4.71
N LYS A 65 19.15 -10.66 4.46
CA LYS A 65 19.41 -9.49 5.31
C LYS A 65 18.12 -9.07 6.04
N PRO A 66 17.80 -9.67 7.19
CA PRO A 66 16.50 -9.49 7.84
C PRO A 66 16.26 -8.05 8.32
N GLU A 67 17.26 -7.37 8.88
CA GLU A 67 17.10 -5.98 9.33
C GLU A 67 16.92 -5.01 8.15
N GLU A 68 17.63 -5.23 7.04
CA GLU A 68 17.46 -4.41 5.84
C GLU A 68 16.07 -4.64 5.22
N ALA A 69 15.57 -5.88 5.21
CA ALA A 69 14.23 -6.20 4.75
C ALA A 69 13.16 -5.54 5.62
N ARG A 70 13.35 -5.57 6.95
CA ARG A 70 12.46 -4.91 7.91
C ARG A 70 12.41 -3.40 7.69
N GLU A 71 13.58 -2.76 7.56
CA GLU A 71 13.68 -1.33 7.33
C GLU A 71 13.12 -0.92 5.95
N ALA A 72 13.37 -1.71 4.90
CA ALA A 72 12.77 -1.49 3.59
C ALA A 72 11.22 -1.60 3.64
N SER A 73 10.70 -2.56 4.40
CA SER A 73 9.26 -2.72 4.62
C SER A 73 8.65 -1.53 5.35
N HIS A 74 9.29 -1.05 6.42
CA HIS A 74 8.85 0.15 7.14
C HIS A 74 8.82 1.38 6.24
N ARG A 75 9.88 1.62 5.46
CA ARG A 75 9.91 2.71 4.48
C ARG A 75 8.84 2.56 3.40
N HIS A 76 8.52 1.34 3.00
CA HIS A 76 7.43 1.09 2.05
C HIS A 76 6.06 1.45 2.64
N LEU A 77 5.79 1.04 3.88
CA LEU A 77 4.53 1.35 4.56
C LEU A 77 4.37 2.85 4.81
N ALA A 78 5.43 3.53 5.30
CA ALA A 78 5.42 4.97 5.52
C ALA A 78 5.15 5.75 4.22
N PHE A 79 5.74 5.31 3.10
CA PHE A 79 5.49 5.93 1.80
C PHE A 79 4.04 5.74 1.32
N ILE A 80 3.46 4.55 1.50
CA ILE A 80 2.05 4.31 1.18
C ILE A 80 1.16 5.19 2.06
N GLU A 81 1.45 5.27 3.36
CA GLU A 81 0.70 6.09 4.31
C GLU A 81 0.72 7.57 3.91
N GLU A 82 1.88 8.12 3.55
CA GLU A 82 2.02 9.51 3.09
C GLU A 82 1.12 9.80 1.89
N ILE A 83 1.11 8.92 0.88
CA ILE A 83 0.27 9.07 -0.30
C ILE A 83 -1.22 9.07 0.05
N LEU A 84 -1.63 8.15 0.92
CA LEU A 84 -3.03 8.04 1.35
C LEU A 84 -3.47 9.27 2.17
N LEU A 85 -2.60 9.78 3.05
CA LEU A 85 -2.87 10.98 3.84
C LEU A 85 -2.99 12.23 2.97
N ASP A 86 -2.07 12.42 2.02
CA ASP A 86 -2.10 13.56 1.12
C ASP A 86 -3.37 13.57 0.27
N ARG A 87 -3.81 12.40 -0.18
CA ARG A 87 -5.07 12.28 -0.90
C ARG A 87 -6.27 12.63 -0.03
N SER A 88 -6.34 12.10 1.19
CA SER A 88 -7.42 12.43 2.12
C SER A 88 -7.50 13.94 2.40
N ARG A 89 -6.34 14.60 2.55
CA ARG A 89 -6.24 16.05 2.71
C ARG A 89 -6.75 16.80 1.48
N GLU A 90 -6.41 16.35 0.27
CA GLU A 90 -6.89 16.94 -0.98
C GLU A 90 -8.41 16.82 -1.15
N GLU A 91 -8.97 15.63 -0.90
CA GLU A 91 -10.42 15.41 -0.96
C GLU A 91 -11.16 16.28 0.05
N SER A 92 -10.66 16.34 1.28
CA SER A 92 -11.20 17.22 2.32
C SER A 92 -11.15 18.71 1.93
N ARG A 93 -10.07 19.16 1.28
CA ARG A 93 -9.97 20.54 0.74
C ARG A 93 -10.99 20.78 -0.38
N ARG A 94 -11.16 19.81 -1.28
CA ARG A 94 -12.10 19.88 -2.42
C ARG A 94 -13.55 19.97 -1.93
N GLU A 95 -13.96 19.12 -1.00
CA GLU A 95 -15.30 19.14 -0.41
C GLU A 95 -15.61 20.46 0.30
N ARG A 96 -14.66 20.99 1.07
CA ARG A 96 -14.82 22.30 1.71
C ARG A 96 -15.00 23.41 0.67
N SER A 97 -14.29 23.34 -0.46
CA SER A 97 -14.43 24.32 -1.54
C SER A 97 -15.79 24.24 -2.22
N LEU A 98 -16.29 23.03 -2.48
CA LEU A 98 -17.62 22.81 -3.08
C LEU A 98 -18.73 23.34 -2.19
N ARG A 99 -18.69 23.05 -0.88
CA ARG A 99 -19.66 23.58 0.09
C ARG A 99 -19.71 25.11 0.12
N ARG A 100 -18.56 25.79 -0.02
CA ARG A 100 -18.51 27.27 -0.11
C ARG A 100 -19.13 27.81 -1.40
N LEU A 101 -18.99 27.08 -2.51
CA LEU A 101 -19.59 27.47 -3.80
C LEU A 101 -21.12 27.33 -3.76
N GLU A 102 -21.63 26.26 -3.15
CA GLU A 102 -23.07 26.05 -2.95
C GLU A 102 -23.68 27.13 -2.05
N GLN A 103 -23.02 27.46 -0.93
CA GLN A 103 -23.45 28.54 -0.03
C GLN A 103 -23.45 29.93 -0.66
N ARG A 104 -22.67 30.16 -1.73
CA ARG A 104 -22.65 31.45 -2.46
C ARG A 104 -23.68 31.52 -3.58
N LYS A 105 -24.24 30.38 -4.01
CA LYS A 105 -25.29 30.29 -5.04
C LYS A 105 -26.70 30.40 -4.45
N ASN A 106 -26.85 30.11 -3.16
CA ASN A 106 -28.06 30.35 -2.37
C ASN A 106 -28.00 31.71 -1.69
#